data_AF-A0A2R9SNI0-F1
#
_entry.id   AF-A0A2R9SNI0-F1
#
_cell.length_a   1.000
_cell.length_b   1.000
_cell.length_c   1.000
_cell.angle_alpha   90.00
_cell.angle_beta   90.00
_cell.angle_gamma   90.00
#
_symmetry.space_group_name_H-M   'P 1'
#
loop_
_entity.id
_entity.type
_entity.pdbx_description
1 polymer ?
#
loop_
_entity_poly.entity_id
_entity_poly.type
_entity_poly.pdbx_seq_one_letter_code
_entity_poly.pdbx_strand_id
1 'polypeptide(L)'
;MKNKKKLFTMAATVFVISGGLLALNAVMVPSVVNQTVVAQKASLQQNISTVSSVSSTVPVMKIEATAPVSTVESYLEQTITDEEVQLINNYFDENKKETTELSRELTEEESNRLLKLGDQYVYDGLRPTSPLPLEPGPYDFYLDMDKDIFFYPKRPMTDQELLQHIDWYYRINYVLSKRVDPEQQEITDIKESEAVKFAAASVKKIFDVDVSKLEVSASLHTLYSEQQKTWSILFQPYKADTLRANGQAYLTYIVILDSTTGTVIDTTVTDLSYKRTPISSSASLKISKDASWVVAARQIVTKKLGETRAIKSAKYVKNPVNDKRGMVNILITLEDGSTYDAELRYPEKTLRCLLYNPAPSITP
;
A
#
# COMPACT_ATOMS: atom_id res chain seq x y z
N MET A 1 -22.07 8.18 43.62
CA MET A 1 -22.65 7.32 42.55
C MET A 1 -22.27 7.95 41.21
N LYS A 2 -21.15 7.57 40.56
CA LYS A 2 -21.02 6.45 39.62
C LYS A 2 -22.27 6.28 38.73
N ASN A 3 -22.21 6.62 37.44
CA ASN A 3 -21.69 5.68 36.43
C ASN A 3 -21.68 6.24 34.98
N LYS A 4 -20.47 6.17 34.40
CA LYS A 4 -20.14 5.64 33.07
C LYS A 4 -20.67 6.37 31.84
N LYS A 5 -19.88 7.36 31.37
CA LYS A 5 -19.61 7.51 29.93
C LYS A 5 -18.96 6.20 29.46
N LYS A 6 -19.68 5.37 28.72
CA LYS A 6 -19.09 4.22 28.03
C LYS A 6 -18.53 4.74 26.71
N LEU A 7 -17.22 5.04 26.68
CA LEU A 7 -16.45 4.98 25.45
C LEU A 7 -16.50 3.51 25.02
N PHE A 8 -17.26 3.19 23.97
CA PHE A 8 -17.22 1.87 23.35
C PHE A 8 -16.16 1.88 22.26
N THR A 9 -15.14 1.09 22.54
CA THR A 9 -13.98 0.69 21.75
C THR A 9 -14.41 0.03 20.43
N MET A 10 -14.01 0.61 19.29
CA MET A 10 -13.91 -0.13 18.03
C MET A 10 -12.52 -0.77 17.96
N ALA A 11 -12.49 -2.09 18.06
CA ALA A 11 -11.29 -2.89 17.92
C ALA A 11 -10.97 -3.05 16.42
N ALA A 12 -10.20 -2.12 15.86
CA ALA A 12 -9.56 -2.29 14.56
C ALA A 12 -8.12 -2.78 14.79
N THR A 13 -7.97 -4.10 14.91
CA THR A 13 -6.64 -4.73 14.90
C THR A 13 -6.12 -4.71 13.47
N VAL A 14 -5.50 -3.60 13.07
CA VAL A 14 -4.82 -3.52 11.77
C VAL A 14 -3.42 -4.09 11.94
N PHE A 15 -3.26 -5.40 11.69
CA PHE A 15 -1.94 -5.94 11.41
C PHE A 15 -1.57 -5.55 9.96
N VAL A 16 -0.94 -4.39 9.74
CA VAL A 16 -0.15 -4.18 8.52
C VAL A 16 1.21 -4.86 8.71
N ILE A 17 1.19 -6.19 8.87
CA ILE A 17 2.35 -7.01 8.61
C ILE A 17 2.16 -7.49 7.17
N SER A 18 2.85 -6.88 6.21
CA SER A 18 2.67 -7.19 4.77
C SER A 18 3.09 -8.62 4.37
N GLY A 19 3.64 -9.37 5.33
CA GLY A 19 3.84 -10.81 5.29
C GLY A 19 2.54 -11.64 5.37
N GLY A 20 1.44 -11.07 5.88
CA GLY A 20 0.36 -11.87 6.42
C GLY A 20 -1.02 -11.78 5.79
N LEU A 21 -1.37 -10.89 4.85
CA LEU A 21 -2.72 -10.90 4.24
C LEU A 21 -2.81 -10.05 2.96
N LEU A 22 -2.20 -10.50 1.87
CA LEU A 22 -2.69 -10.11 0.53
C LEU A 22 -3.38 -11.32 -0.07
N ALA A 23 -4.59 -11.58 0.43
CA ALA A 23 -5.59 -12.29 -0.35
C ALA A 23 -5.80 -11.43 -1.61
N LEU A 24 -5.31 -11.94 -2.73
CA LEU A 24 -5.59 -11.41 -4.04
C LEU A 24 -7.09 -11.57 -4.30
N ASN A 25 -7.91 -10.61 -3.86
CA ASN A 25 -9.10 -10.28 -4.62
C ASN A 25 -8.61 -9.40 -5.77
N ALA A 26 -8.58 -10.02 -6.93
CA ALA A 26 -8.26 -9.43 -8.20
C ALA A 26 -9.33 -8.41 -8.56
N VAL A 27 -9.16 -7.16 -8.11
CA VAL A 27 -9.49 -5.89 -8.77
C VAL A 27 -8.85 -4.83 -7.85
N MET A 28 -7.55 -4.59 -8.01
CA MET A 28 -6.99 -3.33 -7.50
C MET A 28 -7.29 -2.31 -8.60
N VAL A 29 -8.53 -1.83 -8.63
CA VAL A 29 -8.82 -0.39 -8.74
C VAL A 29 -8.12 0.28 -7.53
N PRO A 30 -8.14 1.59 -7.29
CA PRO A 30 -8.07 2.04 -5.90
C PRO A 30 -9.22 1.35 -5.15
N SER A 31 -8.99 0.13 -4.68
CA SER A 31 -9.81 -0.55 -3.72
C SER A 31 -9.69 0.34 -2.49
N VAL A 32 -10.65 1.25 -2.36
CA VAL A 32 -11.62 1.32 -1.26
C VAL A 32 -11.53 0.10 -0.33
N VAL A 33 -10.36 -0.11 0.25
CA VAL A 33 -10.26 -0.52 1.63
C VAL A 33 -10.46 0.80 2.35
N ASN A 34 -11.54 0.96 3.10
CA ASN A 34 -11.62 2.03 4.08
C ASN A 34 -10.40 1.92 4.97
N GLN A 35 -9.39 2.70 4.68
CA GLN A 35 -8.52 3.20 5.69
C GLN A 35 -9.25 4.39 6.29
N THR A 36 -9.96 4.16 7.38
CA THR A 36 -10.08 5.14 8.47
C THR A 36 -8.72 5.42 9.15
N VAL A 37 -7.61 5.11 8.47
CA VAL A 37 -6.30 5.65 8.77
C VAL A 37 -6.11 6.80 7.82
N VAL A 38 -6.26 8.01 8.35
CA VAL A 38 -5.97 9.23 7.60
C VAL A 38 -4.52 9.19 7.17
N ALA A 39 -4.29 8.82 5.91
CA ALA A 39 -3.01 8.99 5.26
C ALA A 39 -2.81 10.50 5.10
N GLN A 40 -1.97 11.07 5.95
CA GLN A 40 -1.45 12.42 5.76
C GLN A 40 -0.72 12.45 4.41
N LYS A 41 -1.33 13.07 3.41
CA LYS A 41 -0.65 13.46 2.17
C LYS A 41 -0.07 14.85 2.37
N ALA A 42 1.24 14.92 2.50
CA ALA A 42 2.00 16.11 2.17
C ALA A 42 2.81 15.79 0.91
N SER A 43 2.17 15.82 -0.27
CA SER A 43 2.92 15.65 -1.51
C SER A 43 3.75 16.91 -1.79
N LEU A 44 5.01 16.90 -1.35
CA LEU A 44 6.05 17.76 -1.91
C LEU A 44 6.79 16.96 -2.97
N GLN A 45 6.47 17.20 -4.24
CA GLN A 45 7.34 16.87 -5.36
C GLN A 45 8.70 17.56 -5.14
N GLN A 46 9.67 16.84 -4.60
CA GLN A 46 11.05 17.30 -4.57
C GLN A 46 11.84 16.63 -5.69
N ASN A 47 12.19 17.44 -6.69
CA ASN A 47 13.19 17.15 -7.71
C ASN A 47 14.52 16.80 -7.03
N ILE A 48 14.86 15.51 -6.93
CA ILE A 48 16.20 15.09 -6.53
C ILE A 48 17.04 14.89 -7.78
N SER A 49 18.05 15.74 -7.92
CA SER A 49 19.00 15.78 -9.03
C SER A 49 19.89 14.53 -9.10
N THR A 50 20.28 14.23 -10.34
CA THR A 50 21.00 13.05 -10.84
C THR A 50 22.30 12.70 -10.11
N VAL A 51 22.44 11.43 -9.72
CA VAL A 51 23.74 10.77 -9.48
C VAL A 51 23.83 9.51 -10.35
N SER A 52 24.96 9.36 -11.04
CA SER A 52 25.18 8.41 -12.13
C SER A 52 25.43 6.96 -11.68
N SER A 53 24.69 6.04 -12.31
CA SER A 53 25.00 4.67 -12.78
C SER A 53 25.78 3.67 -11.90
N VAL A 54 25.24 2.45 -11.72
CA VAL A 54 25.67 1.19 -12.41
C VAL A 54 24.50 0.19 -12.43
N SER A 55 24.36 -0.49 -13.58
CA SER A 55 23.42 -1.56 -13.99
C SER A 55 23.01 -2.60 -12.93
N SER A 56 21.70 -2.86 -12.79
CA SER A 56 21.16 -4.12 -12.28
C SER A 56 20.20 -4.76 -13.31
N THR A 57 20.25 -6.09 -13.41
CA THR A 57 19.60 -6.95 -14.43
C THR A 57 18.09 -7.11 -14.26
N VAL A 58 17.44 -6.21 -13.51
CA VAL A 58 15.99 -6.23 -13.33
C VAL A 58 15.41 -5.15 -14.23
N PRO A 59 14.55 -5.47 -15.22
CA PRO A 59 13.96 -4.48 -16.10
C PRO A 59 12.98 -3.62 -15.28
N VAL A 60 13.50 -2.57 -14.64
CA VAL A 60 12.69 -1.48 -14.14
C VAL A 60 12.26 -0.69 -15.36
N MET A 61 10.96 -0.75 -15.69
CA MET A 61 10.40 0.11 -16.74
C MET A 61 10.52 1.57 -16.26
N LYS A 62 11.52 2.27 -16.79
CA LYS A 62 11.80 3.68 -16.49
C LYS A 62 10.93 4.53 -17.41
N ILE A 63 9.74 4.89 -16.93
CA ILE A 63 8.95 5.96 -17.56
C ILE A 63 9.15 7.18 -16.69
N GLU A 64 9.80 8.20 -17.25
CA GLU A 64 10.06 9.44 -16.54
C GLU A 64 8.75 10.24 -16.41
N ALA A 65 8.54 10.81 -15.23
CA ALA A 65 7.37 11.61 -14.93
C ALA A 65 7.42 12.93 -15.71
N THR A 66 6.34 13.26 -16.42
CA THR A 66 6.12 14.62 -16.90
C THR A 66 5.48 15.45 -15.80
N ALA A 67 5.87 16.72 -15.68
CA ALA A 67 5.22 17.64 -14.74
C ALA A 67 3.70 17.67 -15.00
N PRO A 68 2.85 17.51 -13.97
CA PRO A 68 1.41 17.46 -14.17
C PRO A 68 0.86 18.82 -14.61
N VAL A 69 -0.17 18.80 -15.47
CA VAL A 69 -0.83 20.01 -16.00
C VAL A 69 -1.59 20.79 -14.90
N SER A 70 -2.05 20.08 -13.87
CA SER A 70 -2.57 20.60 -12.60
C SER A 70 -2.48 19.51 -11.52
N THR A 71 -2.44 19.86 -10.25
CA THR A 71 -2.52 18.86 -9.18
C THR A 71 -3.99 18.57 -8.85
N VAL A 72 -4.28 17.32 -8.46
CA VAL A 72 -5.60 16.94 -7.97
C VAL A 72 -6.01 17.81 -6.77
N GLU A 73 -5.07 18.07 -5.86
CA GLU A 73 -5.32 18.92 -4.68
C GLU A 73 -5.76 20.34 -5.06
N SER A 74 -5.06 21.00 -5.97
CA SER A 74 -5.42 22.35 -6.42
C SER A 74 -6.80 22.39 -7.08
N TYR A 75 -7.17 21.35 -7.83
CA TYR A 75 -8.51 21.22 -8.39
C TYR A 75 -9.57 21.05 -7.29
N LEU A 76 -9.33 20.21 -6.28
CA LEU A 76 -10.28 19.97 -5.20
C LEU A 76 -10.45 21.22 -4.32
N GLU A 77 -9.36 21.92 -4.00
CA GLU A 77 -9.38 23.20 -3.30
C GLU A 77 -10.26 24.25 -3.97
N GLN A 78 -10.29 24.26 -5.31
CA GLN A 78 -11.06 25.22 -6.09
C GLN A 78 -12.52 24.80 -6.32
N THR A 79 -12.85 23.52 -6.20
CA THR A 79 -14.14 22.98 -6.65
C THR A 79 -15.00 22.37 -5.56
N ILE A 80 -14.45 22.06 -4.39
CA ILE A 80 -15.23 21.56 -3.27
C ILE A 80 -15.88 22.71 -2.50
N THR A 81 -17.17 22.57 -2.16
CA THR A 81 -17.90 23.59 -1.40
C THR A 81 -18.02 23.23 0.07
N ASP A 82 -18.32 24.21 0.92
CA ASP A 82 -18.56 23.97 2.35
C ASP A 82 -19.74 23.03 2.60
N GLU A 83 -20.78 23.10 1.76
CA GLU A 83 -21.92 22.18 1.82
C GLU A 83 -21.51 20.75 1.50
N GLU A 84 -20.66 20.56 0.49
CA GLU A 84 -20.15 19.24 0.12
C GLU A 84 -19.22 18.66 1.21
N VAL A 85 -18.40 19.50 1.84
CA VAL A 85 -17.60 19.13 3.01
C VAL A 85 -18.50 18.62 4.14
N GLN A 86 -19.57 19.35 4.47
CA GLN A 86 -20.53 18.93 5.50
C GLN A 86 -21.23 17.62 5.11
N LEU A 87 -21.63 17.48 3.86
CA LEU A 87 -22.28 16.28 3.34
C LEU A 87 -21.40 15.04 3.50
N ILE A 88 -20.15 15.10 3.00
CA ILE A 88 -19.17 14.02 3.10
C ILE A 88 -18.89 13.70 4.57
N ASN A 89 -18.77 14.73 5.40
CA ASN A 89 -18.54 14.55 6.82
C ASN A 89 -19.67 13.75 7.50
N ASN A 90 -20.92 14.16 7.27
CA ASN A 90 -22.09 13.49 7.83
C ASN A 90 -22.20 12.05 7.32
N TYR A 91 -22.00 11.84 6.00
CA TYR A 91 -22.00 10.53 5.38
C TYR A 91 -21.02 9.56 6.09
N PHE A 92 -19.80 9.99 6.41
CA PHE A 92 -18.82 9.14 7.14
C PHE A 92 -19.11 8.99 8.63
N ASP A 93 -19.70 10.00 9.28
CA ASP A 93 -20.02 9.91 10.70
C ASP A 93 -21.23 8.99 10.96
N GLU A 94 -22.15 8.92 10.00
CA GLU A 94 -23.36 8.08 10.06
C GLU A 94 -23.12 6.67 9.51
N ASN A 95 -22.38 6.53 8.41
CA ASN A 95 -22.05 5.22 7.84
C ASN A 95 -20.83 4.59 8.51
N LYS A 96 -21.09 3.53 9.28
CA LYS A 96 -20.05 2.74 9.96
C LYS A 96 -19.57 1.54 9.16
N LYS A 97 -19.97 1.43 7.89
CA LYS A 97 -19.57 0.31 7.05
C LYS A 97 -18.09 0.44 6.69
N GLU A 98 -17.39 -0.69 6.70
CA GLU A 98 -15.98 -0.76 6.29
C GLU A 98 -15.80 -0.72 4.77
N THR A 99 -16.86 -0.95 4.00
CA THR A 99 -16.82 -0.91 2.53
C THR A 99 -18.18 -0.50 1.98
N THR A 100 -18.18 0.43 1.03
CA THR A 100 -19.36 0.71 0.20
C THR A 100 -19.69 -0.49 -0.68
N GLU A 101 -20.97 -0.86 -0.72
CA GLU A 101 -21.43 -2.00 -1.51
C GLU A 101 -21.58 -1.63 -2.99
N LEU A 102 -21.39 -2.60 -3.88
CA LEU A 102 -21.60 -2.44 -5.32
C LEU A 102 -22.83 -3.24 -5.75
N SER A 103 -23.75 -2.61 -6.48
CA SER A 103 -24.94 -3.28 -7.04
C SER A 103 -24.62 -4.37 -8.06
N ARG A 104 -23.47 -4.29 -8.72
CA ARG A 104 -22.85 -5.34 -9.52
C ARG A 104 -21.34 -5.12 -9.56
N GLU A 105 -20.60 -6.17 -9.89
CA GLU A 105 -19.18 -6.07 -10.19
C GLU A 105 -18.93 -5.26 -11.46
N LEU A 106 -17.77 -4.60 -11.52
CA LEU A 106 -17.24 -4.07 -12.77
C LEU A 106 -16.78 -5.22 -13.66
N THR A 107 -17.01 -5.08 -14.96
CA THR A 107 -16.39 -5.94 -15.96
C THR A 107 -14.87 -5.71 -16.01
N GLU A 108 -14.13 -6.64 -16.59
CA GLU A 108 -12.68 -6.49 -16.79
C GLU A 108 -12.35 -5.26 -17.64
N GLU A 109 -13.15 -4.99 -18.67
CA GLU A 109 -13.00 -3.81 -19.52
C GLU A 109 -13.24 -2.51 -18.75
N GLU A 110 -14.32 -2.43 -17.95
CA GLU A 110 -14.59 -1.27 -17.08
C GLU A 110 -13.47 -1.08 -16.06
N SER A 111 -12.97 -2.16 -15.47
CA SER A 111 -11.85 -2.11 -14.50
C SER A 111 -10.57 -1.57 -15.14
N ASN A 112 -10.22 -2.02 -16.36
CA ASN A 112 -9.06 -1.54 -17.09
C ASN A 112 -9.21 -0.07 -17.54
N ARG A 113 -10.43 0.34 -17.94
CA ARG A 113 -10.72 1.75 -18.25
C ARG A 113 -10.62 2.62 -17.01
N LEU A 114 -11.15 2.18 -15.88
CA LEU A 114 -11.08 2.89 -14.59
C LEU A 114 -9.63 3.15 -14.15
N LEU A 115 -8.73 2.16 -14.33
CA LEU A 115 -7.30 2.32 -14.07
C LEU A 115 -6.64 3.41 -14.95
N LYS A 116 -6.90 3.36 -16.26
CA LYS A 116 -6.35 4.35 -17.21
C LYS A 116 -6.89 5.76 -16.93
N LEU A 117 -8.18 5.87 -16.70
CA LEU A 117 -8.83 7.14 -16.35
C LEU A 117 -8.30 7.68 -15.01
N GLY A 118 -7.98 6.80 -14.05
CA GLY A 118 -7.35 7.17 -12.78
C GLY A 118 -6.00 7.87 -12.99
N ASP A 119 -5.12 7.30 -13.80
CA ASP A 119 -3.86 7.97 -14.17
C ASP A 119 -4.08 9.27 -14.94
N GLN A 120 -5.02 9.30 -15.89
CA GLN A 120 -5.34 10.53 -16.62
C GLN A 120 -5.91 11.61 -15.70
N TYR A 121 -6.68 11.23 -14.68
CA TYR A 121 -7.15 12.14 -13.65
C TYR A 121 -5.99 12.70 -12.83
N VAL A 122 -5.08 11.85 -12.36
CA VAL A 122 -3.96 12.27 -11.51
C VAL A 122 -2.94 13.11 -12.27
N TYR A 123 -2.56 12.68 -13.46
CA TYR A 123 -1.39 13.22 -14.16
C TYR A 123 -1.74 14.14 -15.35
N ASP A 124 -2.87 13.89 -16.01
CA ASP A 124 -3.22 14.59 -17.26
C ASP A 124 -4.29 15.68 -17.06
N GLY A 125 -4.82 15.83 -15.83
CA GLY A 125 -5.83 16.84 -15.52
C GLY A 125 -7.24 16.49 -15.99
N LEU A 126 -7.52 15.23 -16.34
CA LEU A 126 -8.85 14.79 -16.76
C LEU A 126 -9.84 14.87 -15.58
N ARG A 127 -11.00 15.48 -15.78
CA ARG A 127 -12.04 15.65 -14.75
C ARG A 127 -13.41 15.27 -15.31
N PRO A 128 -14.35 14.79 -14.48
CA PRO A 128 -15.72 14.61 -14.94
C PRO A 128 -16.34 15.96 -15.27
N THR A 129 -17.23 15.98 -16.27
CA THR A 129 -17.98 17.20 -16.65
C THR A 129 -19.14 17.55 -15.71
N SER A 130 -19.49 16.64 -14.79
CA SER A 130 -20.56 16.81 -13.80
C SER A 130 -20.31 15.92 -12.58
N PRO A 131 -20.77 16.30 -11.37
CA PRO A 131 -20.56 15.51 -10.16
C PRO A 131 -21.32 14.18 -10.19
N LEU A 132 -20.89 13.23 -9.35
CA LEU A 132 -21.59 11.98 -9.09
C LEU A 132 -22.98 12.27 -8.50
N PRO A 133 -24.07 11.70 -9.05
CA PRO A 133 -25.37 11.74 -8.38
C PRO A 133 -25.35 10.93 -7.07
N LEU A 134 -25.80 11.54 -5.96
CA LEU A 134 -25.71 10.98 -4.60
C LEU A 134 -27.06 10.48 -4.04
N GLU A 135 -28.07 10.40 -4.89
CA GLU A 135 -29.41 9.93 -4.54
C GLU A 135 -30.02 9.16 -5.73
N PRO A 136 -31.00 8.26 -5.48
CA PRO A 136 -31.78 7.65 -6.55
C PRO A 136 -32.48 8.72 -7.40
N GLY A 137 -32.46 8.54 -8.72
CA GLY A 137 -33.04 9.53 -9.62
C GLY A 137 -33.13 9.03 -11.05
N PRO A 138 -33.15 9.93 -12.05
CA PRO A 138 -33.23 9.56 -13.46
C PRO A 138 -31.92 8.97 -14.01
N TYR A 139 -30.84 8.95 -13.21
CA TYR A 139 -29.53 8.46 -13.61
C TYR A 139 -29.41 6.95 -13.33
N ASP A 140 -28.87 6.21 -14.30
CA ASP A 140 -28.58 4.78 -14.12
C ASP A 140 -27.36 4.52 -13.22
N PHE A 141 -26.50 5.53 -13.05
CA PHE A 141 -25.31 5.50 -12.19
C PHE A 141 -25.42 6.53 -11.08
N TYR A 142 -25.41 6.07 -9.82
CA TYR A 142 -25.46 6.93 -8.63
C TYR A 142 -24.93 6.20 -7.39
N LEU A 143 -24.60 6.96 -6.33
CA LEU A 143 -24.37 6.43 -4.99
C LEU A 143 -25.60 6.68 -4.14
N ASP A 144 -26.21 5.63 -3.58
CA ASP A 144 -27.23 5.78 -2.54
C ASP A 144 -26.53 5.97 -1.20
N MET A 145 -26.40 7.22 -0.73
CA MET A 145 -25.67 7.52 0.51
C MET A 145 -26.31 6.95 1.77
N ASP A 146 -27.65 6.79 1.78
CA ASP A 146 -28.38 6.23 2.92
C ASP A 146 -28.13 4.73 3.06
N LYS A 147 -27.99 4.03 1.93
CA LYS A 147 -27.70 2.59 1.93
C LYS A 147 -26.22 2.25 1.83
N ASP A 148 -25.40 3.24 1.47
CA ASP A 148 -23.99 3.08 1.13
C ASP A 148 -23.79 2.04 0.01
N ILE A 149 -24.49 2.24 -1.12
CA ILE A 149 -24.46 1.35 -2.29
C ILE A 149 -24.24 2.15 -3.57
N PHE A 150 -23.23 1.78 -4.35
CA PHE A 150 -23.11 2.22 -5.75
C PHE A 150 -24.04 1.42 -6.66
N PHE A 151 -24.99 2.13 -7.27
CA PHE A 151 -25.84 1.58 -8.31
C PHE A 151 -25.19 1.81 -9.67
N TYR A 152 -24.77 0.72 -10.30
CA TYR A 152 -24.14 0.72 -11.62
C TYR A 152 -25.19 0.37 -12.68
N PRO A 153 -25.10 0.96 -13.89
CA PRO A 153 -26.02 0.66 -14.98
C PRO A 153 -25.92 -0.82 -15.38
N LYS A 154 -27.02 -1.39 -15.89
CA LYS A 154 -26.99 -2.76 -16.48
C LYS A 154 -26.15 -2.81 -17.76
N ARG A 155 -26.05 -1.69 -18.48
CA ARG A 155 -25.12 -1.50 -19.60
C ARG A 155 -23.69 -1.26 -19.09
N PRO A 156 -22.67 -1.35 -19.95
CA PRO A 156 -21.34 -0.88 -19.60
C PRO A 156 -21.33 0.59 -19.15
N MET A 157 -20.51 0.90 -18.15
CA MET A 157 -20.25 2.24 -17.67
C MET A 157 -19.48 3.03 -18.73
N THR A 158 -19.86 4.28 -18.88
CA THR A 158 -19.19 5.27 -19.73
C THR A 158 -17.94 5.82 -19.02
N ASP A 159 -17.02 6.42 -19.78
CA ASP A 159 -15.82 7.03 -19.19
C ASP A 159 -16.19 8.17 -18.23
N GLN A 160 -17.28 8.89 -18.52
CA GLN A 160 -17.81 9.93 -17.62
C GLN A 160 -18.26 9.33 -16.28
N GLU A 161 -19.01 8.23 -16.28
CA GLU A 161 -19.47 7.56 -15.05
C GLU A 161 -18.27 7.00 -14.25
N LEU A 162 -17.28 6.44 -14.93
CA LEU A 162 -16.04 5.99 -14.28
C LEU A 162 -15.23 7.18 -13.71
N LEU A 163 -15.18 8.32 -14.40
CA LEU A 163 -14.54 9.54 -13.91
C LEU A 163 -15.27 10.15 -12.72
N GLN A 164 -16.59 10.13 -12.70
CA GLN A 164 -17.39 10.55 -11.55
C GLN A 164 -17.10 9.68 -10.33
N HIS A 165 -16.97 8.37 -10.53
CA HIS A 165 -16.56 7.43 -9.49
C HIS A 165 -15.17 7.78 -8.95
N ILE A 166 -14.18 8.01 -9.83
CA ILE A 166 -12.82 8.43 -9.44
C ILE A 166 -12.84 9.74 -8.64
N ASP A 167 -13.51 10.77 -9.17
CA ASP A 167 -13.57 12.11 -8.59
C ASP A 167 -14.20 12.12 -7.20
N TRP A 168 -15.27 11.33 -7.00
CA TRP A 168 -15.90 11.15 -5.70
C TRP A 168 -14.93 10.62 -4.63
N TYR A 169 -14.12 9.61 -4.96
CA TYR A 169 -13.10 9.12 -4.02
C TYR A 169 -12.03 10.15 -3.70
N TYR A 170 -11.62 10.95 -4.68
CA TYR A 170 -10.65 12.03 -4.44
C TYR A 170 -11.24 13.13 -3.55
N ARG A 171 -12.51 13.51 -3.75
CA ARG A 171 -13.25 14.46 -2.91
C ARG A 171 -13.36 13.97 -1.48
N ILE A 172 -13.78 12.72 -1.28
CA ILE A 172 -13.82 12.07 0.05
C ILE A 172 -12.45 12.16 0.73
N ASN A 173 -11.40 11.69 0.07
CA ASN A 173 -10.07 11.64 0.65
C ASN A 173 -9.56 13.04 1.02
N TYR A 174 -9.87 14.05 0.19
CA TYR A 174 -9.53 15.42 0.47
C TYR A 174 -10.26 15.94 1.72
N VAL A 175 -11.58 15.77 1.84
CA VAL A 175 -12.34 16.19 3.04
C VAL A 175 -11.83 15.50 4.29
N LEU A 176 -11.65 14.18 4.25
CA LEU A 176 -11.17 13.42 5.39
C LEU A 176 -9.74 13.80 5.79
N SER A 177 -8.89 14.19 4.83
CA SER A 177 -7.55 14.68 5.13
C SER A 177 -7.56 15.98 5.96
N LYS A 178 -8.58 16.84 5.79
CA LYS A 178 -8.71 18.10 6.54
C LYS A 178 -9.26 17.89 7.96
N ARG A 179 -9.81 16.70 8.28
CA ARG A 179 -10.23 16.37 9.66
C ARG A 179 -9.04 16.14 10.59
N VAL A 180 -7.87 15.87 10.05
CA VAL A 180 -6.67 15.65 10.87
C VAL A 180 -6.04 16.97 11.25
N ASP A 181 -5.90 17.17 12.55
CA ASP A 181 -5.19 18.30 13.11
C ASP A 181 -3.69 18.17 12.77
N PRO A 182 -3.11 19.09 11.98
CA PRO A 182 -1.69 19.07 11.67
C PRO A 182 -0.80 19.20 12.92
N GLU A 183 -1.31 19.72 14.04
CA GLU A 183 -0.57 19.84 15.30
C GLU A 183 -0.33 18.50 16.02
N GLN A 184 -0.96 17.39 15.58
CA GLN A 184 -0.70 16.05 16.13
C GLN A 184 0.51 15.31 15.52
N GLN A 185 1.22 15.93 14.56
CA GLN A 185 2.58 15.49 14.23
C GLN A 185 3.51 15.86 15.39
N GLU A 186 3.67 14.92 16.32
CA GLU A 186 4.63 15.06 17.41
C GLU A 186 6.03 15.31 16.81
N ILE A 187 6.73 16.30 17.38
CA ILE A 187 8.04 16.82 16.94
C ILE A 187 9.13 15.73 16.88
N THR A 188 8.86 14.54 17.39
CA THR A 188 9.79 13.41 17.53
C THR A 188 9.80 12.43 16.36
N ASP A 189 8.88 12.56 15.39
CA ASP A 189 8.83 11.67 14.21
C ASP A 189 9.85 12.11 13.13
N ILE A 190 10.47 11.15 12.44
CA ILE A 190 11.30 11.42 11.26
C ILE A 190 10.43 12.05 10.15
N LYS A 191 11.04 12.93 9.38
CA LYS A 191 10.34 13.60 8.28
C LYS A 191 10.12 12.64 7.11
N GLU A 192 9.10 12.90 6.31
CA GLU A 192 8.80 12.16 5.07
C GLU A 192 10.04 12.00 4.17
N SER A 193 10.79 13.07 3.94
CA SER A 193 12.00 13.04 3.10
C SER A 193 13.11 12.13 3.64
N GLU A 194 13.16 11.91 4.96
CA GLU A 194 14.10 10.99 5.59
C GLU A 194 13.58 9.55 5.47
N ALA A 195 12.29 9.33 5.71
CA ALA A 195 11.63 8.04 5.51
C ALA A 195 11.80 7.53 4.08
N VAL A 196 11.61 8.39 3.06
CA VAL A 196 11.82 8.05 1.64
C VAL A 196 13.29 7.66 1.37
N LYS A 197 14.26 8.37 1.96
CA LYS A 197 15.68 8.04 1.81
C LYS A 197 16.03 6.69 2.43
N PHE A 198 15.54 6.42 3.64
CA PHE A 198 15.75 5.12 4.31
C PHE A 198 15.08 3.98 3.53
N ALA A 199 13.89 4.22 2.99
CA ALA A 199 13.18 3.26 2.15
C ALA A 199 13.94 2.95 0.86
N ALA A 200 14.39 3.97 0.13
CA ALA A 200 15.18 3.80 -1.09
C ALA A 200 16.50 3.05 -0.81
N ALA A 201 17.17 3.38 0.30
CA ALA A 201 18.39 2.68 0.71
C ALA A 201 18.13 1.20 1.04
N SER A 202 17.00 0.87 1.69
CA SER A 202 16.62 -0.52 1.95
C SER A 202 16.42 -1.30 0.67
N VAL A 203 15.63 -0.77 -0.27
CA VAL A 203 15.38 -1.39 -1.58
C VAL A 203 16.68 -1.61 -2.34
N LYS A 204 17.58 -0.61 -2.36
CA LYS A 204 18.88 -0.73 -3.00
C LYS A 204 19.74 -1.82 -2.36
N LYS A 205 19.77 -1.91 -1.03
CA LYS A 205 20.55 -2.94 -0.33
C LYS A 205 20.06 -4.35 -0.62
N ILE A 206 18.76 -4.62 -0.48
CA ILE A 206 18.25 -6.00 -0.50
C ILE A 206 17.87 -6.50 -1.91
N PHE A 207 17.45 -5.60 -2.80
CA PHE A 207 17.05 -5.94 -4.17
C PHE A 207 18.05 -5.48 -5.23
N ASP A 208 19.04 -4.67 -4.88
CA ASP A 208 19.98 -4.05 -5.84
C ASP A 208 19.27 -3.20 -6.90
N VAL A 209 18.19 -2.53 -6.51
CA VAL A 209 17.37 -1.70 -7.39
C VAL A 209 17.52 -0.23 -7.05
N ASP A 210 17.80 0.57 -8.07
CA ASP A 210 17.74 2.03 -7.99
C ASP A 210 16.32 2.50 -8.29
N VAL A 211 15.68 3.06 -7.26
CA VAL A 211 14.29 3.55 -7.30
C VAL A 211 14.20 5.05 -7.59
N SER A 212 15.31 5.74 -7.87
CA SER A 212 15.33 7.20 -8.08
C SER A 212 14.49 7.70 -9.26
N LYS A 213 14.14 6.79 -10.20
CA LYS A 213 13.29 7.07 -11.36
C LYS A 213 11.85 6.57 -11.21
N LEU A 214 11.49 6.07 -10.03
CA LEU A 214 10.13 5.63 -9.72
C LEU A 214 9.35 6.76 -9.05
N GLU A 215 8.05 6.79 -9.28
CA GLU A 215 7.12 7.58 -8.49
C GLU A 215 7.15 7.10 -7.04
N VAL A 216 7.07 8.07 -6.13
CA VAL A 216 7.11 7.82 -4.70
C VAL A 216 5.81 8.31 -4.08
N SER A 217 5.12 7.41 -3.38
CA SER A 217 4.03 7.78 -2.47
C SER A 217 4.47 7.50 -1.03
N ALA A 218 4.32 8.47 -0.15
CA ALA A 218 4.57 8.32 1.28
C ALA A 218 3.27 8.52 2.05
N SER A 219 3.06 7.73 3.09
CA SER A 219 1.89 7.84 3.96
C SER A 219 2.26 7.49 5.38
N LEU A 220 1.90 8.34 6.33
CA LEU A 220 2.05 8.08 7.76
C LEU A 220 0.79 7.39 8.28
N HIS A 221 0.96 6.26 8.97
CA HIS A 221 -0.11 5.46 9.54
C HIS A 221 0.09 5.28 11.05
N THR A 222 -0.99 5.36 11.82
CA THR A 222 -0.99 4.99 13.24
C THR A 222 -1.65 3.62 13.40
N LEU A 223 -0.92 2.64 13.92
CA LEU A 223 -1.49 1.35 14.29
C LEU A 223 -2.21 1.50 15.63
N TYR A 224 -3.54 1.61 15.59
CA TYR A 224 -4.39 1.87 16.75
C TYR A 224 -4.19 0.89 17.92
N SER A 225 -3.75 -0.34 17.66
CA SER A 225 -3.53 -1.35 18.72
C SER A 225 -2.23 -1.15 19.50
N GLU A 226 -1.24 -0.42 18.96
CA GLU A 226 0.10 -0.32 19.55
C GLU A 226 0.58 1.11 19.76
N GLN A 227 -0.21 2.12 19.34
CA GLN A 227 0.24 3.52 19.22
C GLN A 227 1.52 3.69 18.39
N GLN A 228 1.95 2.64 17.68
CA GLN A 228 3.12 2.68 16.82
C GLN A 228 2.73 3.39 15.52
N LYS A 229 3.40 4.51 15.27
CA LYS A 229 3.30 5.25 14.03
C LYS A 229 4.33 4.70 13.04
N THR A 230 3.93 4.54 11.79
CA THR A 230 4.78 3.99 10.73
C THR A 230 4.66 4.77 9.45
N TRP A 231 5.78 4.96 8.77
CA TRP A 231 5.80 5.41 7.39
C TRP A 231 5.63 4.21 6.45
N SER A 232 4.69 4.31 5.51
CA SER A 232 4.58 3.40 4.36
C SER A 232 5.02 4.15 3.11
N ILE A 233 6.06 3.63 2.46
CA ILE A 233 6.66 4.22 1.25
C ILE A 233 6.47 3.24 0.09
N LEU A 234 5.78 3.69 -0.96
CA LEU A 234 5.59 2.95 -2.20
C LEU A 234 6.45 3.57 -3.31
N PHE A 235 7.26 2.75 -3.96
CA PHE A 235 7.94 3.05 -5.22
C PHE A 235 7.29 2.27 -6.36
N GLN A 236 6.88 2.98 -7.41
CA GLN A 236 6.26 2.37 -8.59
C GLN A 236 6.57 3.15 -9.88
N PRO A 237 6.41 2.55 -11.06
CA PRO A 237 6.56 3.30 -12.31
C PRO A 237 5.54 4.44 -12.43
N TYR A 238 5.90 5.48 -13.18
CA TYR A 238 4.95 6.51 -13.60
C TYR A 238 3.79 5.87 -14.39
N LYS A 239 2.55 6.28 -14.09
CA LYS A 239 1.31 5.73 -14.65
C LYS A 239 1.18 4.19 -14.52
N ALA A 240 1.55 3.66 -13.36
CA ALA A 240 1.53 2.22 -13.07
C ALA A 240 0.18 1.56 -13.37
N ASP A 241 -0.94 2.25 -13.11
CA ASP A 241 -2.28 1.72 -13.35
C ASP A 241 -2.58 1.57 -14.85
N THR A 242 -2.10 2.50 -15.68
CA THR A 242 -2.14 2.40 -17.14
C THR A 242 -1.29 1.24 -17.64
N LEU A 243 -0.09 1.06 -17.10
CA LEU A 243 0.78 -0.09 -17.45
C LEU A 243 0.05 -1.40 -17.15
N ARG A 244 -0.56 -1.48 -15.97
CA ARG A 244 -1.34 -2.64 -15.55
C ARG A 244 -2.53 -2.90 -16.45
N ALA A 245 -3.32 -1.87 -16.75
CA ALA A 245 -4.48 -1.99 -17.63
C ALA A 245 -4.11 -2.40 -19.06
N ASN A 246 -2.85 -2.21 -19.45
CA ASN A 246 -2.28 -2.68 -20.72
C ASN A 246 -1.59 -4.06 -20.60
N GLY A 247 -1.70 -4.73 -19.44
CA GLY A 247 -1.08 -6.03 -19.19
C GLY A 247 0.44 -6.00 -19.12
N GLN A 248 1.05 -4.82 -18.89
CA GLN A 248 2.49 -4.69 -18.82
C GLN A 248 2.99 -5.10 -17.44
N ALA A 249 4.04 -5.93 -17.43
CA ALA A 249 4.69 -6.36 -16.20
C ALA A 249 5.60 -5.26 -15.66
N TYR A 250 5.51 -5.00 -14.37
CA TYR A 250 6.40 -4.10 -13.64
C TYR A 250 6.50 -4.52 -12.18
N LEU A 251 7.54 -4.01 -11.51
CA LEU A 251 7.76 -4.21 -10.09
C LEU A 251 7.39 -2.95 -9.33
N THR A 252 6.83 -3.16 -8.14
CA THR A 252 6.68 -2.11 -7.13
C THR A 252 7.39 -2.52 -5.85
N TYR A 253 7.78 -1.53 -5.06
CA TYR A 253 8.47 -1.74 -3.79
C TYR A 253 7.72 -1.00 -2.69
N ILE A 254 7.38 -1.72 -1.63
CA ILE A 254 6.74 -1.14 -0.44
C ILE A 254 7.71 -1.30 0.72
N VAL A 255 7.93 -0.21 1.45
CA VAL A 255 8.76 -0.19 2.65
C VAL A 255 7.95 0.37 3.80
N ILE A 256 7.97 -0.34 4.94
CA ILE A 256 7.38 0.14 6.19
C ILE A 256 8.50 0.47 7.15
N LEU A 257 8.44 1.65 7.77
CA LEU A 257 9.42 2.14 8.72
C LEU A 257 8.73 2.59 10.00
N ASP A 258 9.37 2.37 11.14
CA ASP A 258 9.01 3.03 12.39
C ASP A 258 9.18 4.55 12.23
N SER A 259 8.13 5.34 12.52
CA SER A 259 8.18 6.79 12.28
C SER A 259 9.11 7.52 13.24
N THR A 260 9.35 7.01 14.44
CA THR A 260 10.19 7.68 15.44
C THR A 260 11.67 7.44 15.17
N THR A 261 12.03 6.20 14.82
CA THR A 261 13.44 5.78 14.71
C THR A 261 13.94 5.69 13.27
N GLY A 262 13.05 5.60 12.29
CA GLY A 262 13.41 5.28 10.91
C GLY A 262 13.88 3.85 10.70
N THR A 263 13.68 2.98 11.69
CA THR A 263 13.97 1.55 11.57
C THR A 263 13.09 0.95 10.50
N VAL A 264 13.70 0.32 9.49
CA VAL A 264 12.97 -0.40 8.45
C VAL A 264 12.41 -1.70 9.03
N ILE A 265 11.08 -1.81 9.05
CA ILE A 265 10.32 -2.95 9.57
C ILE A 265 10.00 -3.93 8.44
N ASP A 266 9.69 -3.44 7.25
CA ASP A 266 9.29 -4.27 6.12
C ASP A 266 9.91 -3.72 4.85
N THR A 267 10.43 -4.58 3.99
CA THR A 267 10.75 -4.22 2.60
C THR A 267 10.29 -5.34 1.68
N THR A 268 9.32 -5.02 0.82
CA THR A 268 8.62 -5.96 -0.03
C THR A 268 8.70 -5.55 -1.49
N VAL A 269 8.99 -6.51 -2.37
CA VAL A 269 8.84 -6.36 -3.83
C VAL A 269 7.58 -7.08 -4.31
N THR A 270 6.77 -6.38 -5.08
CA THR A 270 5.54 -6.92 -5.68
C THR A 270 5.68 -6.98 -7.19
N ASP A 271 5.22 -8.09 -7.75
CA ASP A 271 5.04 -8.32 -9.18
C ASP A 271 3.65 -8.92 -9.35
N LEU A 272 2.74 -8.15 -9.94
CA LEU A 272 1.36 -8.60 -10.14
C LEU A 272 1.24 -9.64 -11.26
N SER A 273 2.22 -9.71 -12.15
CA SER A 273 2.27 -10.69 -13.25
C SER A 273 2.90 -12.02 -12.83
N TYR A 274 3.52 -12.07 -11.64
CA TYR A 274 4.25 -13.25 -11.17
C TYR A 274 3.35 -14.47 -11.02
N LYS A 275 3.64 -15.51 -11.79
CA LYS A 275 2.97 -16.80 -11.70
C LYS A 275 3.55 -17.61 -10.53
N ARG A 276 2.78 -17.68 -9.46
CA ARG A 276 3.15 -18.43 -8.24
C ARG A 276 3.09 -19.93 -8.51
N THR A 277 4.04 -20.68 -7.94
CA THR A 277 4.00 -22.14 -7.90
C THR A 277 3.62 -22.57 -6.48
N PRO A 278 2.38 -23.04 -6.23
CA PRO A 278 2.01 -23.53 -4.92
C PRO A 278 2.92 -24.68 -4.44
N ILE A 279 3.24 -24.69 -3.15
CA ILE A 279 4.06 -25.72 -2.53
C ILE A 279 3.14 -26.88 -2.13
N SER A 280 3.34 -28.05 -2.75
CA SER A 280 2.64 -29.27 -2.36
C SER A 280 3.19 -29.82 -1.03
N SER A 281 2.44 -30.73 -0.39
CA SER A 281 2.91 -31.40 0.84
C SER A 281 4.25 -32.13 0.64
N SER A 282 4.46 -32.75 -0.53
CA SER A 282 5.71 -33.43 -0.86
C SER A 282 6.86 -32.46 -1.10
N ALA A 283 6.60 -31.30 -1.74
CA ALA A 283 7.57 -30.23 -1.89
C ALA A 283 7.94 -29.60 -0.54
N SER A 284 6.96 -29.34 0.33
CA SER A 284 7.16 -28.80 1.69
C SER A 284 8.10 -29.68 2.52
N LEU A 285 7.95 -31.02 2.44
CA LEU A 285 8.86 -31.98 3.10
C LEU A 285 10.28 -31.97 2.55
N LYS A 286 10.45 -31.66 1.25
CA LYS A 286 11.79 -31.47 0.65
C LYS A 286 12.40 -30.16 1.11
N ILE A 287 11.63 -29.07 1.10
CA ILE A 287 12.04 -27.74 1.55
C ILE A 287 12.52 -27.79 3.01
N SER A 288 11.80 -28.48 3.89
CA SER A 288 12.17 -28.59 5.31
C SER A 288 13.51 -29.30 5.55
N LYS A 289 14.03 -30.04 4.56
CA LYS A 289 15.32 -30.76 4.62
C LYS A 289 16.40 -30.08 3.78
N ASP A 290 16.03 -29.11 2.94
CA ASP A 290 16.94 -28.38 2.07
C ASP A 290 17.53 -27.18 2.80
N ALA A 291 18.75 -27.36 3.33
CA ALA A 291 19.46 -26.30 4.06
C ALA A 291 19.77 -25.06 3.21
N SER A 292 19.69 -25.15 1.87
CA SER A 292 20.02 -24.01 1.00
C SER A 292 19.03 -22.85 1.11
N TRP A 293 17.79 -23.08 1.55
CA TRP A 293 16.84 -21.99 1.87
C TRP A 293 17.33 -21.14 3.04
N VAL A 294 17.84 -21.80 4.10
CA VAL A 294 18.41 -21.12 5.26
C VAL A 294 19.69 -20.38 4.87
N VAL A 295 20.54 -20.99 4.03
CA VAL A 295 21.75 -20.33 3.50
C VAL A 295 21.39 -19.08 2.70
N ALA A 296 20.40 -19.15 1.82
CA ALA A 296 19.95 -18.00 1.03
C ALA A 296 19.44 -16.85 1.93
N ALA A 297 18.57 -17.16 2.89
CA ALA A 297 18.05 -16.17 3.83
C ALA A 297 19.17 -15.51 4.66
N ARG A 298 20.14 -16.30 5.15
CA ARG A 298 21.31 -15.77 5.88
C ARG A 298 22.16 -14.86 5.02
N GLN A 299 22.39 -15.22 3.75
CA GLN A 299 23.14 -14.37 2.83
C GLN A 299 22.43 -13.04 2.56
N ILE A 300 21.11 -13.04 2.47
CA ILE A 300 20.31 -11.81 2.33
C ILE A 300 20.53 -10.91 3.56
N VAL A 301 20.33 -11.44 4.77
CA VAL A 301 20.45 -10.65 6.02
C VAL A 301 21.88 -10.16 6.23
N THR A 302 22.89 -11.02 6.06
CA THR A 302 24.28 -10.66 6.37
C THR A 302 24.99 -9.89 5.25
N LYS A 303 24.83 -10.31 3.99
CA LYS A 303 25.59 -9.73 2.87
C LYS A 303 24.87 -8.60 2.14
N LYS A 304 23.55 -8.71 1.99
CA LYS A 304 22.76 -7.68 1.28
C LYS A 304 22.31 -6.57 2.20
N LEU A 305 21.57 -6.93 3.26
CA LEU A 305 21.12 -5.95 4.27
C LEU A 305 22.31 -5.37 5.06
N GLY A 306 23.32 -6.20 5.34
CA GLY A 306 24.51 -5.81 6.09
C GLY A 306 24.38 -5.98 7.60
N GLU A 307 23.53 -6.90 8.06
CA GLU A 307 23.38 -7.21 9.48
C GLU A 307 24.68 -7.81 10.04
N THR A 308 25.18 -7.21 11.13
CA THR A 308 26.42 -7.60 11.79
C THR A 308 26.20 -8.30 13.12
N ARG A 309 25.01 -8.21 13.71
CA ARG A 309 24.67 -8.90 14.96
C ARG A 309 24.73 -10.42 14.77
N ALA A 310 25.14 -11.12 15.83
CA ALA A 310 25.27 -12.55 15.80
C ALA A 310 23.90 -13.23 15.60
N ILE A 311 23.84 -14.20 14.68
CA ILE A 311 22.66 -15.02 14.42
C ILE A 311 22.65 -16.19 15.39
N LYS A 312 21.70 -16.20 16.31
CA LYS A 312 21.44 -17.30 17.25
C LYS A 312 20.90 -18.54 16.54
N SER A 313 19.92 -18.36 15.65
CA SER A 313 19.33 -19.46 14.90
C SER A 313 18.70 -19.02 13.58
N ALA A 314 18.51 -19.95 12.66
CA ALA A 314 17.72 -19.73 11.45
C ALA A 314 17.00 -21.01 11.07
N LYS A 315 15.68 -20.95 10.83
CA LYS A 315 14.85 -22.13 10.58
C LYS A 315 13.70 -21.86 9.62
N TYR A 316 13.32 -22.88 8.87
CA TYR A 316 12.10 -22.88 8.08
C TYR A 316 10.87 -22.85 9.00
N VAL A 317 9.94 -21.94 8.70
CA VAL A 317 8.65 -21.84 9.39
C VAL A 317 7.56 -22.21 8.39
N LYS A 318 6.93 -23.36 8.64
CA LYS A 318 5.82 -23.82 7.81
C LYS A 318 4.58 -22.96 8.05
N ASN A 319 3.98 -22.47 6.97
CA ASN A 319 2.74 -21.71 7.00
C ASN A 319 1.85 -22.13 5.81
N PRO A 320 0.64 -22.69 6.04
CA PRO A 320 -0.27 -23.11 4.97
C PRO A 320 -0.67 -21.99 4.00
N VAL A 321 -0.72 -20.74 4.46
CA VAL A 321 -1.01 -19.58 3.60
C VAL A 321 0.16 -19.35 2.64
N ASN A 322 1.39 -19.47 3.13
CA ASN A 322 2.59 -19.32 2.32
C ASN A 322 2.77 -20.49 1.35
N ASP A 323 2.42 -21.72 1.75
CA ASP A 323 2.41 -22.88 0.85
C ASP A 323 1.50 -22.63 -0.37
N LYS A 324 0.27 -22.14 -0.16
CA LYS A 324 -0.66 -21.77 -1.25
C LYS A 324 -0.10 -20.67 -2.16
N ARG A 325 0.70 -19.77 -1.61
CA ARG A 325 1.31 -18.63 -2.33
C ARG A 325 2.65 -18.98 -2.99
N GLY A 326 3.18 -20.18 -2.79
CA GLY A 326 4.51 -20.53 -3.29
C GLY A 326 5.63 -19.79 -2.57
N MET A 327 5.49 -19.62 -1.25
CA MET A 327 6.43 -18.86 -0.42
C MET A 327 7.05 -19.75 0.65
N VAL A 328 8.37 -19.68 0.79
CA VAL A 328 9.14 -20.32 1.87
C VAL A 328 9.54 -19.25 2.87
N ASN A 329 9.07 -19.34 4.12
CA ASN A 329 9.48 -18.42 5.17
C ASN A 329 10.64 -18.99 5.99
N ILE A 330 11.73 -18.22 6.10
CA ILE A 330 12.84 -18.52 6.99
C ILE A 330 12.89 -17.47 8.10
N LEU A 331 12.68 -17.91 9.33
CA LEU A 331 12.85 -17.08 10.52
C LEU A 331 14.31 -17.12 10.95
N ILE A 332 14.95 -15.97 11.01
CA ILE A 332 16.30 -15.75 11.53
C ILE A 332 16.16 -15.04 12.87
N THR A 333 16.73 -15.60 13.93
CA THR A 333 16.73 -15.00 15.27
C THR A 333 18.15 -14.56 15.62
N LEU A 334 18.30 -13.31 16.02
CA LEU A 334 19.57 -12.75 16.49
C LEU A 334 19.75 -13.02 17.99
N GLU A 335 20.96 -12.85 18.51
CA GLU A 335 21.27 -13.06 19.93
C GLU A 335 20.54 -12.08 20.86
N ASP A 336 20.24 -10.87 20.39
CA ASP A 336 19.48 -9.87 21.15
C ASP A 336 17.97 -10.18 21.22
N GLY A 337 17.51 -11.24 20.56
CA GLY A 337 16.11 -11.65 20.52
C GLY A 337 15.28 -11.02 19.40
N SER A 338 15.83 -10.06 18.64
CA SER A 338 15.19 -9.56 17.43
C SER A 338 15.19 -10.62 16.33
N THR A 339 14.28 -10.48 15.36
CA THR A 339 14.13 -11.46 14.28
C THR A 339 14.03 -10.83 12.91
N TYR A 340 14.41 -11.61 11.90
CA TYR A 340 14.07 -11.37 10.51
C TYR A 340 13.24 -12.52 9.97
N ASP A 341 12.11 -12.22 9.35
CA ASP A 341 11.33 -13.16 8.53
C ASP A 341 11.65 -12.92 7.05
N ALA A 342 12.38 -13.86 6.45
CA ALA A 342 12.74 -13.82 5.04
C ALA A 342 11.78 -14.68 4.24
N GLU A 343 10.86 -14.04 3.51
CA GLU A 343 9.93 -14.71 2.60
C GLU A 343 10.55 -14.86 1.21
N LEU A 344 10.88 -16.10 0.84
CA LEU A 344 11.51 -16.45 -0.42
C LEU A 344 10.51 -17.11 -1.38
N ARG A 345 10.56 -16.73 -2.66
CA ARG A 345 9.74 -17.34 -3.72
C ARG A 345 10.18 -18.77 -4.01
N TYR A 346 9.22 -19.67 -4.15
CA TYR A 346 9.43 -21.04 -4.59
C TYR A 346 9.18 -21.19 -6.11
N PRO A 347 10.06 -21.92 -6.83
CA PRO A 347 11.30 -22.60 -6.37
C PRO A 347 12.59 -21.76 -6.36
N GLU A 348 12.54 -20.50 -6.76
CA GLU A 348 13.70 -19.69 -7.19
C GLU A 348 14.61 -19.21 -6.07
N LYS A 349 14.17 -19.29 -4.80
CA LYS A 349 14.91 -18.79 -3.62
C LYS A 349 15.19 -17.28 -3.67
N THR A 350 14.44 -16.52 -4.46
CA THR A 350 14.53 -15.06 -4.52
C THR A 350 13.68 -14.42 -3.43
N LEU A 351 14.20 -13.37 -2.79
CA LEU A 351 13.47 -12.61 -1.78
C LEU A 351 12.22 -11.94 -2.38
N ARG A 352 11.09 -12.06 -1.68
CA ARG A 352 9.88 -11.25 -1.89
C ARG A 352 9.73 -10.18 -0.82
N CYS A 353 9.94 -10.56 0.44
CA CYS A 353 9.73 -9.70 1.59
C CYS A 353 10.76 -10.04 2.67
N LEU A 354 11.31 -9.02 3.30
CA LEU A 354 12.11 -9.14 4.52
C LEU A 354 11.44 -8.30 5.61
N LEU A 355 10.94 -8.96 6.65
CA LEU A 355 10.38 -8.30 7.82
C LEU A 355 11.39 -8.33 8.96
N TYR A 356 11.51 -7.23 9.69
CA TYR A 356 12.27 -7.09 10.91
C TYR A 356 11.32 -6.93 12.09
N ASN A 357 11.47 -7.77 13.11
CA ASN A 357 10.77 -7.61 14.37
C ASN A 357 11.81 -7.26 15.44
N PRO A 358 11.68 -6.10 16.12
CA PRO A 358 12.58 -5.76 17.22
C PRO A 358 12.46 -6.77 18.35
N ALA A 359 13.50 -6.84 19.19
CA ALA A 359 13.45 -7.67 20.39
C ALA A 359 12.27 -7.24 21.28
N PRO A 360 11.54 -8.18 21.90
CA PRO A 360 10.47 -7.83 22.83
C PRO A 360 11.02 -6.92 23.94
N SER A 361 10.38 -5.78 24.17
CA SER A 361 10.73 -4.92 25.30
C SER A 361 10.52 -5.71 26.58
N ILE A 362 11.59 -5.92 27.36
CA ILE A 362 11.47 -6.45 28.72
C ILE A 362 10.86 -5.33 29.55
N THR A 363 9.53 -5.30 29.67
CA THR A 363 8.87 -4.40 30.60
C THR A 363 9.24 -4.87 32.03
N PRO A 364 9.81 -4.00 32.88
CA PRO A 364 10.18 -4.34 34.25
C PRO A 364 8.99 -4.79 35.10
#